data_AF-A0A0V0J4V5-F1
#
_entry.id   AF-A0A0V0J4V5-F1
#
_cell.length_a   1.000
_cell.length_b   1.000
_cell.length_c   1.000
_cell.angle_alpha   90.00
_cell.angle_beta   90.00
_cell.angle_gamma   90.00
#
_symmetry.space_group_name_H-M   'P 1'
#
loop_
_entity.id
_entity.type
_entity.pdbx_description
1 polymer ?
#
loop_
_entity_poly.entity_id
_entity_poly.type
_entity_poly.pdbx_seq_one_letter_code
_entity_poly.pdbx_strand_id
1 'polypeptide(L)'
;MDPFTSGYSEFRTLFDLSLLNFPIFAHLDGARFGLQYFDNSMEIPQSIQLDALKFSQLALHILFATVLLRTEHGKPIDHVSEEIGKVILNLDGLLHSLLQIHVDGRRWSDLEPDASATDILKTADALFNPLILLEIERATAAKMEEQSGHEEEIDGWSFVPSPQSAWITTSLLSHLLSYKSLLEEEEGTDFSFLTLRHISHSLLELLLFGKHTLAVCLHTCLSVMAERPDWQARLRKEVAAHIVGCQYGEGSTDTQITDECFEVEAACLPWAKALCMETLRFTVAGWPFNALFEATRDGQVSNHNYNAGDLILLNEPLVFHDPVVWFGAADRPAAEVYDSVSSRKRPFNPFNFEDLHSPATAYLVSNLLLNSGICHPPRAFIYRLLLVTLVELFGRGWKLEVGGLLPRPGNTKDSTCRFHALGCSLHPLTLLPPRS
;
A
#
# COMPACT_ATOMS: atom_id res chain seq x y z
N MET A 1 20.57 23.52 12.78
CA MET A 1 19.50 22.59 12.35
C MET A 1 19.75 21.28 13.06
N ASP A 2 18.71 20.68 13.62
CA ASP A 2 18.82 19.37 14.27
C ASP A 2 19.15 18.32 13.19
N PRO A 3 20.24 17.53 13.32
CA PRO A 3 20.56 16.46 12.36
C PRO A 3 19.41 15.46 12.14
N PHE A 4 18.44 15.38 13.06
CA PHE A 4 17.19 14.62 12.85
C PHE A 4 16.28 15.21 11.77
N THR A 5 16.29 16.52 11.54
CA THR A 5 15.34 17.18 10.62
C THR A 5 15.81 17.23 9.17
N SER A 6 17.11 17.39 8.90
CA SER A 6 17.66 17.32 7.53
C SER A 6 17.76 15.87 7.04
N GLY A 7 18.34 14.98 7.84
CA GLY A 7 18.54 13.58 7.49
C GLY A 7 17.24 12.78 7.34
N TYR A 8 16.16 13.15 8.06
CA TYR A 8 14.86 12.48 7.90
C TYR A 8 14.20 12.78 6.55
N SER A 9 14.42 13.96 5.97
CA SER A 9 13.87 14.30 4.65
C SER A 9 14.56 13.52 3.51
N GLU A 10 15.88 13.38 3.59
CA GLU A 10 16.70 12.60 2.65
C GLU A 10 16.42 11.10 2.81
N PHE A 11 16.31 10.62 4.06
CA PHE A 11 15.93 9.26 4.36
C PHE A 11 14.55 8.90 3.81
N ARG A 12 13.55 9.75 4.07
CA ARG A 12 12.18 9.53 3.61
C ARG A 12 12.13 9.48 2.10
N THR A 13 12.87 10.36 1.43
CA THR A 13 13.01 10.34 -0.03
C THR A 13 13.60 9.01 -0.51
N LEU A 14 14.69 8.55 0.11
CA LEU A 14 15.28 7.24 -0.19
C LEU A 14 14.28 6.09 0.00
N PHE A 15 13.51 6.11 1.10
CA PHE A 15 12.52 5.07 1.41
C PHE A 15 11.34 5.08 0.42
N ASP A 16 10.81 6.26 0.10
CA ASP A 16 9.74 6.43 -0.89
C ASP A 16 10.18 5.99 -2.28
N LEU A 17 11.40 6.36 -2.69
CA LEU A 17 12.00 5.89 -3.96
C LEU A 17 12.20 4.37 -3.95
N SER A 18 12.64 3.81 -2.83
CA SER A 18 12.80 2.35 -2.69
C SER A 18 11.45 1.63 -2.83
N LEU A 19 10.36 2.18 -2.30
CA LEU A 19 9.00 1.63 -2.47
C LEU A 19 8.47 1.78 -3.90
N LEU A 20 8.73 2.93 -4.55
CA LEU A 20 8.31 3.18 -5.93
C LEU A 20 9.03 2.27 -6.93
N ASN A 21 10.29 1.96 -6.66
CA ASN A 21 11.11 1.07 -7.49
C ASN A 21 11.12 -0.38 -7.00
N PHE A 22 10.37 -0.68 -5.93
CA PHE A 22 10.32 -2.02 -5.38
C PHE A 22 9.77 -2.99 -6.44
N PRO A 23 10.46 -4.12 -6.71
CA PRO A 23 10.13 -4.99 -7.82
C PRO A 23 8.67 -5.45 -7.77
N ILE A 24 8.07 -5.49 -8.94
CA ILE A 24 6.67 -5.81 -9.11
C ILE A 24 6.40 -7.28 -8.75
N PHE A 25 7.32 -8.19 -9.08
CA PHE A 25 7.21 -9.59 -8.65
C PHE A 25 7.03 -9.65 -7.12
N ALA A 26 7.71 -8.84 -6.31
CA ALA A 26 7.55 -8.88 -4.86
C ALA A 26 6.12 -8.53 -4.39
N HIS A 27 5.39 -7.70 -5.14
CA HIS A 27 3.98 -7.40 -4.87
C HIS A 27 3.08 -8.60 -5.19
N LEU A 28 3.26 -9.21 -6.37
CA LEU A 28 2.54 -10.41 -6.80
C LEU A 28 2.62 -11.50 -5.74
N ASP A 29 3.85 -11.72 -5.36
CA ASP A 29 4.33 -12.91 -4.74
C ASP A 29 4.13 -12.74 -3.21
N GLY A 30 4.20 -11.51 -2.69
CA GLY A 30 3.76 -11.15 -1.34
C GLY A 30 2.24 -11.23 -1.15
N ALA A 31 1.42 -10.78 -2.09
CA ALA A 31 -0.03 -10.95 -1.99
C ALA A 31 -0.44 -12.43 -2.02
N ARG A 32 0.18 -13.23 -2.90
CA ARG A 32 -0.04 -14.68 -3.00
C ARG A 32 0.21 -15.39 -1.68
N PHE A 33 1.36 -15.14 -1.07
CA PHE A 33 1.74 -15.75 0.21
C PHE A 33 0.95 -15.17 1.38
N GLY A 34 0.73 -13.85 1.42
CA GLY A 34 -0.08 -13.22 2.45
C GLY A 34 -1.50 -13.78 2.50
N LEU A 35 -2.13 -13.96 1.33
CA LEU A 35 -3.43 -14.64 1.22
C LEU A 35 -3.36 -16.10 1.67
N GLN A 36 -2.32 -16.84 1.30
CA GLN A 36 -2.15 -18.25 1.70
C GLN A 36 -1.94 -18.40 3.21
N TYR A 37 -1.12 -17.55 3.83
CA TYR A 37 -0.92 -17.56 5.28
C TYR A 37 -2.21 -17.20 6.01
N PHE A 38 -2.94 -16.19 5.52
CA PHE A 38 -4.24 -15.83 6.08
C PHE A 38 -5.25 -16.99 5.98
N ASP A 39 -5.32 -17.66 4.81
CA ASP A 39 -6.20 -18.82 4.61
C ASP A 39 -5.84 -19.99 5.53
N ASN A 40 -4.55 -20.33 5.61
CA ASN A 40 -4.04 -21.38 6.51
C ASN A 40 -4.23 -21.06 8.00
N SER A 41 -4.28 -19.78 8.37
CA SER A 41 -4.53 -19.36 9.76
C SER A 41 -5.99 -19.53 10.20
N MET A 42 -6.90 -19.76 9.25
CA MET A 42 -8.32 -19.99 9.52
C MET A 42 -8.62 -21.49 9.62
N GLU A 43 -9.27 -21.92 10.70
CA GLU A 43 -9.79 -23.29 10.80
C GLU A 43 -10.83 -23.52 9.69
N ILE A 44 -10.53 -24.44 8.76
CA ILE A 44 -11.24 -24.72 7.50
C ILE A 44 -12.75 -24.44 7.59
N PRO A 45 -13.25 -23.31 7.05
CA PRO A 45 -14.67 -23.10 6.94
C PRO A 45 -15.11 -23.09 5.46
N GLN A 46 -16.32 -23.54 5.21
CA GLN A 46 -17.00 -23.41 3.91
C GLN A 46 -17.21 -21.93 3.49
N SER A 47 -16.93 -20.98 4.39
CA SER A 47 -17.02 -19.53 4.20
C SER A 47 -16.21 -18.77 5.27
N ILE A 48 -15.47 -17.72 4.90
CA ILE A 48 -14.72 -16.88 5.84
C ILE A 48 -15.48 -15.57 6.09
N GLN A 49 -15.92 -15.33 7.32
CA GLN A 49 -16.44 -14.01 7.71
C GLN A 49 -15.29 -13.08 8.08
N LEU A 50 -15.12 -12.00 7.34
CA LEU A 50 -14.13 -10.94 7.53
C LEU A 50 -14.77 -9.77 8.27
N ASP A 51 -14.42 -9.59 9.53
CA ASP A 51 -14.69 -8.37 10.29
C ASP A 51 -13.51 -7.39 10.19
N ALA A 52 -13.60 -6.24 10.87
CA ALA A 52 -12.56 -5.22 10.82
C ALA A 52 -11.17 -5.75 11.22
N LEU A 53 -11.11 -6.60 12.25
CA LEU A 53 -9.86 -7.17 12.74
C LEU A 53 -9.24 -8.10 11.69
N LYS A 54 -10.04 -8.97 11.09
CA LYS A 54 -9.59 -9.88 10.04
C LYS A 54 -9.16 -9.15 8.77
N PHE A 55 -9.79 -8.02 8.43
CA PHE A 55 -9.31 -7.16 7.34
C PHE A 55 -7.94 -6.55 7.64
N SER A 56 -7.72 -6.06 8.87
CA SER A 56 -6.41 -5.56 9.29
C SER A 56 -5.36 -6.66 9.27
N GLN A 57 -5.68 -7.85 9.78
CA GLN A 57 -4.78 -9.00 9.74
C GLN A 57 -4.45 -9.40 8.30
N LEU A 58 -5.44 -9.52 7.42
CA LEU A 58 -5.21 -9.83 6.00
C LEU A 58 -4.25 -8.82 5.35
N ALA A 59 -4.50 -7.52 5.55
CA ALA A 59 -3.66 -6.46 5.00
C ALA A 59 -2.23 -6.51 5.56
N LEU A 60 -2.07 -6.78 6.86
CA LEU A 60 -0.75 -6.94 7.48
C LEU A 60 -0.01 -8.18 6.95
N HIS A 61 -0.68 -9.32 6.76
CA HIS A 61 -0.07 -10.52 6.18
C HIS A 61 0.41 -10.27 4.75
N ILE A 62 -0.41 -9.59 3.91
CA ILE A 62 -0.03 -9.21 2.55
C ILE A 62 1.18 -8.28 2.57
N LEU A 63 1.11 -7.19 3.35
CA LEU A 63 2.20 -6.21 3.41
C LEU A 63 3.50 -6.82 3.95
N PHE A 64 3.44 -7.59 5.04
CA PHE A 64 4.60 -8.26 5.61
C PHE A 64 5.19 -9.26 4.62
N ALA A 65 4.34 -10.01 3.92
CA ALA A 65 4.76 -10.94 2.89
C ALA A 65 5.40 -10.25 1.67
N THR A 66 5.03 -9.01 1.37
CA THR A 66 5.66 -8.20 0.32
C THR A 66 6.98 -7.59 0.78
N VAL A 67 7.04 -7.06 2.01
CA VAL A 67 8.14 -6.19 2.46
C VAL A 67 9.29 -6.98 3.12
N LEU A 68 8.98 -8.04 3.87
CA LEU A 68 9.93 -8.71 4.77
C LEU A 68 10.24 -10.17 4.41
N LEU A 69 9.37 -10.82 3.66
CA LEU A 69 9.53 -12.23 3.29
C LEU A 69 10.13 -12.33 1.89
N ARG A 70 11.36 -12.87 1.74
CA ARG A 70 11.73 -13.89 0.73
C ARG A 70 13.21 -14.28 0.71
N THR A 71 13.42 -15.54 0.34
CA THR A 71 14.59 -16.09 -0.37
C THR A 71 14.11 -16.58 -1.74
N GLU A 72 14.86 -16.36 -2.82
CA GLU A 72 14.62 -16.77 -4.23
C GLU A 72 13.18 -16.66 -4.78
N HIS A 73 13.02 -16.07 -5.98
CA HIS A 73 11.73 -15.99 -6.67
C HIS A 73 10.99 -17.36 -6.68
N GLY A 74 9.73 -17.37 -6.24
CA GLY A 74 8.86 -18.54 -6.30
C GLY A 74 8.99 -19.58 -5.17
N LYS A 75 9.87 -19.40 -4.16
CA LYS A 75 9.97 -20.35 -3.02
C LYS A 75 9.29 -19.80 -1.75
N PRO A 76 8.35 -20.55 -1.14
CA PRO A 76 7.82 -20.20 0.18
C PRO A 76 8.91 -20.38 1.25
N ILE A 77 8.84 -19.58 2.32
CA ILE A 77 9.72 -19.78 3.46
C ILE A 77 9.10 -20.86 4.36
N ASP A 78 9.57 -22.10 4.22
CA ASP A 78 9.06 -23.26 4.96
C ASP A 78 9.35 -23.22 6.48
N HIS A 79 10.20 -22.30 6.96
CA HIS A 79 10.65 -22.26 8.36
C HIS A 79 10.27 -21.01 9.18
N VAL A 80 9.54 -20.03 8.62
CA VAL A 80 9.34 -18.72 9.27
C VAL A 80 7.85 -18.35 9.48
N SER A 81 6.91 -19.26 9.21
CA SER A 81 5.46 -18.98 9.33
C SER A 81 5.01 -18.70 10.77
N GLU A 82 5.54 -19.42 11.76
CA GLU A 82 5.14 -19.28 13.16
C GLU A 82 5.73 -18.01 13.80
N GLU A 83 6.96 -17.64 13.45
CA GLU A 83 7.59 -16.40 13.92
C GLU A 83 6.93 -15.17 13.30
N ILE A 84 6.51 -15.24 12.04
CA ILE A 84 5.77 -14.14 11.38
C ILE A 84 4.41 -13.95 11.99
N GLY A 85 3.67 -15.03 12.27
CA GLY A 85 2.41 -14.94 13.00
C GLY A 85 2.59 -14.26 14.36
N LYS A 86 3.64 -14.63 15.12
CA LYS A 86 3.96 -14.01 16.41
C LYS A 86 4.34 -12.54 16.28
N VAL A 87 5.14 -12.18 15.27
CA VAL A 87 5.53 -10.80 14.97
C VAL A 87 4.29 -9.97 14.60
N ILE A 88 3.43 -10.45 13.69
CA ILE A 88 2.19 -9.77 13.29
C ILE A 88 1.26 -9.58 14.49
N LEU A 89 1.09 -10.59 15.35
CA LEU A 89 0.23 -10.48 16.54
C LEU A 89 0.78 -9.48 17.57
N ASN A 90 2.08 -9.53 17.86
CA ASN A 90 2.72 -8.59 18.77
C ASN A 90 2.70 -7.16 18.21
N LEU A 91 2.86 -7.01 16.89
CA LEU A 91 2.75 -5.73 16.20
C LEU A 91 1.31 -5.20 16.21
N ASP A 92 0.29 -6.03 16.02
CA ASP A 92 -1.10 -5.56 16.07
C ASP A 92 -1.44 -4.97 17.45
N GLY A 93 -0.95 -5.58 18.53
CA GLY A 93 -1.04 -5.04 19.89
C GLY A 93 -0.29 -3.71 20.07
N LEU A 94 0.91 -3.60 19.50
CA LEU A 94 1.70 -2.36 19.50
C LEU A 94 1.00 -1.23 18.73
N LEU A 95 0.48 -1.54 17.53
CA LEU A 95 -0.21 -0.60 16.65
C LEU A 95 -1.54 -0.13 17.26
N HIS A 96 -2.26 -1.03 17.92
CA HIS A 96 -3.48 -0.65 18.66
C HIS A 96 -3.16 0.36 19.77
N SER A 97 -2.06 0.14 20.50
CA SER A 97 -1.60 1.05 21.56
C SER A 97 -1.21 2.43 21.00
N LEU A 98 -0.52 2.48 19.85
CA LEU A 98 -0.16 3.72 19.16
C LEU A 98 -1.37 4.53 18.70
N LEU A 99 -2.34 3.86 18.07
CA LEU A 99 -3.54 4.51 17.57
C LEU A 99 -4.37 5.12 18.71
N GLN A 100 -4.50 4.40 19.83
CA GLN A 100 -5.23 4.89 21.00
C GLN A 100 -4.58 6.15 21.60
N ILE A 101 -3.25 6.18 21.69
CA ILE A 101 -2.51 7.38 22.14
C ILE A 101 -2.80 8.57 21.20
N HIS A 102 -2.81 8.31 19.88
CA HIS A 102 -3.03 9.34 18.87
C HIS A 102 -4.47 9.91 18.87
N VAL A 103 -5.48 9.05 19.04
CA VAL A 103 -6.90 9.44 18.95
C VAL A 103 -7.42 10.09 20.24
N ASP A 104 -7.14 9.49 21.39
CA ASP A 104 -7.80 9.89 22.64
C ASP A 104 -6.98 10.90 23.46
N GLY A 105 -5.71 11.11 23.11
CA GLY A 105 -4.77 11.93 23.88
C GLY A 105 -4.60 11.46 25.33
N ARG A 106 -5.10 10.26 25.66
CA ARG A 106 -5.10 9.65 26.99
C ARG A 106 -4.87 8.15 26.86
N ARG A 107 -4.21 7.59 27.87
CA ARG A 107 -3.91 6.17 28.02
C ARG A 107 -5.04 5.50 28.79
N TRP A 108 -5.64 4.43 28.27
CA TRP A 108 -6.59 3.60 29.03
C TRP A 108 -5.89 2.34 29.58
N SER A 109 -6.37 1.91 30.75
CA SER A 109 -5.65 1.17 31.81
C SER A 109 -5.46 -0.33 31.62
N ASP A 110 -5.88 -0.91 30.49
CA ASP A 110 -6.02 -2.37 30.38
C ASP A 110 -4.83 -3.05 29.68
N LEU A 111 -3.84 -2.27 29.25
CA LEU A 111 -2.49 -2.71 28.86
C LEU A 111 -1.49 -2.25 29.93
N GLU A 112 -0.45 -3.04 30.19
CA GLU A 112 0.49 -2.77 31.30
C GLU A 112 0.92 -1.29 31.39
N PRO A 113 1.02 -0.73 32.60
CA PRO A 113 0.76 0.69 32.83
C PRO A 113 1.81 1.66 32.28
N ASP A 114 2.90 1.23 31.63
CA ASP A 114 4.11 2.06 31.47
C ASP A 114 4.80 2.06 30.09
N ALA A 115 4.23 1.55 29.00
CA ALA A 115 4.74 1.84 27.66
C ALA A 115 4.59 3.33 27.26
N SER A 116 5.63 4.14 27.48
CA SER A 116 5.77 5.47 26.87
C SER A 116 5.97 5.36 25.35
N ALA A 117 5.84 6.46 24.58
CA ALA A 117 6.21 6.45 23.15
C ALA A 117 7.64 5.91 22.93
N THR A 118 8.55 6.20 23.87
CA THR A 118 9.91 5.67 23.91
C THR A 118 9.94 4.15 24.07
N ASP A 119 9.04 3.57 24.87
CA ASP A 119 8.99 2.12 25.07
C ASP A 119 8.36 1.41 23.88
N ILE A 120 7.38 2.03 23.22
CA ILE A 120 6.86 1.53 21.94
C ILE A 120 7.95 1.47 20.88
N LEU A 121 8.76 2.53 20.74
CA LEU A 121 9.88 2.54 19.80
C LEU A 121 10.96 1.53 20.18
N LYS A 122 11.26 1.35 21.47
CA LYS A 122 12.16 0.28 21.93
C LYS A 122 11.62 -1.12 21.64
N THR A 123 10.31 -1.33 21.78
CA THR A 123 9.67 -2.61 21.43
C THR A 123 9.71 -2.83 19.92
N ALA A 124 9.47 -1.80 19.11
CA ALA A 124 9.63 -1.88 17.66
C ALA A 124 11.08 -2.23 17.28
N ASP A 125 12.06 -1.56 17.88
CA ASP A 125 13.48 -1.87 17.69
C ASP A 125 13.80 -3.31 18.10
N ALA A 126 13.29 -3.80 19.23
CA ALA A 126 13.50 -5.17 19.68
C ALA A 126 12.86 -6.21 18.75
N LEU A 127 11.73 -5.88 18.11
CA LEU A 127 11.05 -6.74 17.14
C LEU A 127 11.76 -6.76 15.78
N PHE A 128 12.16 -5.60 15.27
CA PHE A 128 12.70 -5.49 13.90
C PHE A 128 14.21 -5.66 13.81
N ASN A 129 15.00 -5.24 14.80
CA ASN A 129 16.46 -5.28 14.69
C ASN A 129 17.01 -6.67 14.37
N PRO A 130 16.54 -7.78 14.97
CA PRO A 130 17.02 -9.11 14.60
C PRO A 130 16.75 -9.45 13.12
N LEU A 131 15.57 -9.09 12.61
CA LEU A 131 15.20 -9.30 11.20
C LEU A 131 16.04 -8.41 10.28
N ILE A 132 16.25 -7.15 10.66
CA ILE A 132 17.06 -6.20 9.90
C ILE A 132 18.51 -6.68 9.81
N LEU A 133 19.09 -7.12 10.93
CA LEU A 133 20.46 -7.62 10.98
C LEU A 133 20.64 -8.90 10.13
N LEU A 134 19.70 -9.84 10.22
CA LEU A 134 19.71 -11.05 9.41
C LEU A 134 19.70 -10.73 7.91
N GLU A 135 18.88 -9.77 7.49
CA GLU A 135 18.81 -9.36 6.09
C GLU A 135 20.06 -8.59 5.64
N ILE A 136 20.66 -7.78 6.52
CA ILE A 136 21.97 -7.15 6.24
C ILE A 136 23.05 -8.22 6.04
N GLU A 137 23.09 -9.24 6.90
CA GLU A 137 24.03 -10.35 6.78
C GLU A 137 23.85 -11.11 5.46
N ARG A 138 22.61 -11.42 5.07
CA ARG A 138 22.28 -12.05 3.78
C ARG A 138 22.71 -11.20 2.59
N ALA A 139 22.38 -9.91 2.60
CA ALA A 139 22.74 -9.00 1.51
C ALA A 139 24.27 -8.84 1.39
N THR A 140 24.98 -8.82 2.52
CA THR A 140 26.45 -8.74 2.55
C THR A 140 27.07 -10.03 2.02
N ALA A 141 26.57 -11.19 2.41
CA ALA A 141 27.05 -12.48 1.92
C ALA A 141 26.86 -12.63 0.40
N ALA A 142 25.69 -12.26 -0.12
CA ALA A 142 25.41 -12.28 -1.56
C ALA A 142 26.36 -11.37 -2.36
N LYS A 143 26.65 -10.15 -1.87
CA LYS A 143 27.64 -9.25 -2.49
C LYS A 143 29.04 -9.86 -2.51
N MET A 144 29.46 -10.57 -1.46
CA MET A 144 30.77 -11.22 -1.41
C MET A 144 30.87 -12.40 -2.38
N GLU A 145 29.79 -13.17 -2.55
CA GLU A 145 29.72 -14.26 -3.53
C GLU A 145 29.80 -13.74 -4.97
N GLU A 146 29.06 -12.68 -5.31
CA GLU A 146 29.14 -12.03 -6.63
C GLU A 146 30.53 -11.50 -6.96
N GLN A 147 31.23 -10.89 -5.99
CA GLN A 147 32.60 -10.41 -6.18
C GLN A 147 33.61 -11.54 -6.43
N SER A 148 33.41 -12.69 -5.79
CA SER A 148 34.28 -13.88 -6.00
C SER A 148 34.07 -14.56 -7.36
N GLY A 149 32.90 -14.38 -7.99
CA GLY A 149 32.58 -14.93 -9.31
C GLY A 149 33.01 -14.06 -10.50
N HIS A 150 33.51 -12.84 -10.25
CA HIS A 150 33.97 -11.89 -11.27
C HIS A 150 35.51 -11.74 -11.34
N GLU A 151 36.27 -12.60 -10.63
CA GLU A 151 37.73 -12.73 -10.79
C GLU A 151 38.13 -13.63 -11.98
N GLU A 152 37.36 -13.66 -13.08
CA GLU A 152 37.87 -14.16 -14.37
C GLU A 152 38.32 -12.97 -15.22
N GLU A 153 39.62 -12.96 -15.55
CA GLU A 153 40.33 -11.96 -16.35
C GLU A 153 39.55 -11.52 -17.60
N ILE A 154 39.04 -10.29 -17.60
CA ILE A 154 38.77 -9.55 -18.84
C ILE A 154 39.46 -8.19 -18.72
N ASP A 155 40.56 -8.07 -19.47
CA ASP A 155 41.25 -6.81 -19.77
C ASP A 155 40.26 -5.80 -20.37
N GLY A 156 39.90 -4.78 -19.59
CA GLY A 156 39.10 -3.66 -20.10
C GLY A 156 38.20 -3.07 -19.03
N TRP A 157 38.58 -1.90 -18.54
CA TRP A 157 37.85 -1.14 -17.53
C TRP A 157 36.42 -0.81 -17.99
N SER A 158 35.45 -1.60 -17.54
CA SER A 158 34.05 -1.20 -17.45
C SER A 158 33.40 -1.94 -16.28
N PHE A 159 33.72 -1.52 -15.06
CA PHE A 159 32.90 -1.82 -13.89
C PHE A 159 31.63 -0.99 -13.99
N VAL A 160 30.64 -1.53 -14.69
CA VAL A 160 29.24 -1.15 -14.50
C VAL A 160 28.61 -2.38 -13.85
N PRO A 161 28.23 -2.36 -12.56
CA PRO A 161 27.41 -3.43 -12.03
C PRO A 161 26.18 -3.52 -12.93
N SER A 162 25.94 -4.69 -13.52
CA SER A 162 24.80 -4.82 -14.42
C SER A 162 23.53 -4.46 -13.64
N PRO A 163 22.59 -3.68 -14.20
CA PRO A 163 21.34 -3.36 -13.54
C PRO A 163 20.56 -4.61 -13.10
N GLN A 164 20.92 -5.81 -13.56
CA GLN A 164 20.28 -7.06 -13.18
C GLN A 164 20.59 -7.54 -11.75
N SER A 165 21.72 -7.17 -11.12
CA SER A 165 22.04 -7.66 -9.75
C SER A 165 21.21 -6.97 -8.66
N ALA A 166 20.87 -5.69 -8.83
CA ALA A 166 19.97 -4.97 -7.92
C ALA A 166 18.54 -5.55 -7.90
N TRP A 167 18.17 -6.32 -8.94
CA TRP A 167 16.82 -6.85 -9.15
C TRP A 167 16.66 -8.28 -8.58
N ILE A 168 17.72 -8.86 -8.04
CA ILE A 168 17.71 -10.13 -7.30
C ILE A 168 17.32 -9.92 -5.82
N THR A 169 17.17 -8.66 -5.39
CA THR A 169 16.82 -8.31 -4.00
C THR A 169 15.46 -8.90 -3.62
N THR A 170 15.46 -9.73 -2.57
CA THR A 170 14.31 -10.54 -2.18
C THR A 170 13.41 -9.85 -1.14
N SER A 171 13.89 -8.79 -0.49
CA SER A 171 13.16 -8.05 0.56
C SER A 171 13.24 -6.53 0.32
N LEU A 172 12.30 -5.74 0.86
CA LEU A 172 12.37 -4.28 0.74
C LEU A 172 13.64 -3.73 1.40
N LEU A 173 14.09 -4.36 2.48
CA LEU A 173 15.30 -3.96 3.16
C LEU A 173 16.55 -4.19 2.30
N SER A 174 16.68 -5.36 1.69
CA SER A 174 17.79 -5.61 0.75
C SER A 174 17.71 -4.66 -0.46
N HIS A 175 16.51 -4.38 -0.97
CA HIS A 175 16.30 -3.41 -2.04
C HIS A 175 16.73 -2.00 -1.62
N LEU A 176 16.33 -1.52 -0.44
CA LEU A 176 16.72 -0.22 0.10
C LEU A 176 18.23 -0.10 0.29
N LEU A 177 18.89 -1.14 0.79
CA LEU A 177 20.35 -1.15 0.99
C LEU A 177 21.11 -1.15 -0.34
N SER A 178 20.63 -1.90 -1.33
CA SER A 178 21.18 -1.90 -2.68
C SER A 178 20.99 -0.55 -3.36
N TYR A 179 19.78 0.03 -3.26
CA TYR A 179 19.47 1.34 -3.84
C TYR A 179 20.25 2.48 -3.17
N LYS A 180 20.46 2.40 -1.86
CA LYS A 180 21.39 3.29 -1.13
C LYS A 180 22.80 3.22 -1.73
N SER A 181 23.37 2.01 -1.85
CA SER A 181 24.72 1.80 -2.41
C SER A 181 24.84 2.42 -3.80
N LEU A 182 23.83 2.20 -4.65
CA LEU A 182 23.77 2.74 -6.00
C LEU A 182 23.81 4.28 -6.01
N LEU A 183 23.01 4.94 -5.18
CA LEU A 183 22.98 6.40 -5.12
C LEU A 183 24.26 7.00 -4.51
N GLU A 184 24.90 6.31 -3.56
CA GLU A 184 26.21 6.70 -3.02
C GLU A 184 27.30 6.62 -4.10
N GLU A 185 27.27 5.59 -4.95
CA GLU A 185 28.25 5.34 -6.01
C GLU A 185 28.04 6.23 -7.25
N GLU A 186 26.81 6.37 -7.74
CA GLU A 186 26.49 7.04 -9.01
C GLU A 186 26.26 8.56 -8.85
N GLU A 187 25.59 8.98 -7.76
CA GLU A 187 25.20 10.37 -7.55
C GLU A 187 26.08 11.10 -6.51
N GLY A 188 26.93 10.36 -5.80
CA GLY A 188 27.78 10.92 -4.73
C GLY A 188 26.97 11.41 -3.52
N THR A 189 25.73 10.93 -3.37
CA THR A 189 24.84 11.27 -2.25
C THR A 189 25.36 10.58 -0.98
N ASP A 190 25.41 11.28 0.16
CA ASP A 190 25.87 10.71 1.44
C ASP A 190 24.70 10.21 2.29
N PHE A 191 24.58 8.90 2.47
CA PHE A 191 23.58 8.27 3.34
C PHE A 191 24.22 7.65 4.60
N SER A 192 25.36 8.18 5.05
CA SER A 192 26.05 7.78 6.29
C SER A 192 25.21 8.01 7.57
N PHE A 193 24.18 8.86 7.49
CA PHE A 193 23.22 9.05 8.58
C PHE A 193 22.26 7.87 8.76
N LEU A 194 22.15 6.93 7.81
CA LEU A 194 21.22 5.81 7.89
C LEU A 194 21.60 4.87 9.04
N THR A 195 20.65 4.58 9.94
CA THR A 195 20.87 3.71 11.10
C THR A 195 19.81 2.62 11.15
N LEU A 196 20.05 1.56 11.93
CA LEU A 196 19.04 0.53 12.21
C LEU A 196 17.72 1.12 12.72
N ARG A 197 17.79 2.20 13.51
CA ARG A 197 16.61 2.89 14.03
C ARG A 197 15.77 3.52 12.91
N HIS A 198 16.41 4.16 11.93
CA HIS A 198 15.71 4.73 10.77
C HIS A 198 14.92 3.65 10.01
N ILE A 199 15.55 2.48 9.80
CA ILE A 199 14.94 1.33 9.13
C ILE A 199 13.79 0.75 9.96
N SER A 200 14.02 0.49 11.25
CA SER A 200 13.01 -0.03 12.20
C SER A 200 11.76 0.85 12.23
N HIS A 201 11.94 2.17 12.35
CA HIS A 201 10.82 3.12 12.38
C HIS A 201 10.04 3.15 11.07
N SER A 202 10.72 3.03 9.91
CA SER A 202 10.02 3.02 8.62
C SER A 202 9.25 1.74 8.37
N LEU A 203 9.76 0.60 8.85
CA LEU A 203 9.00 -0.65 8.86
C LEU A 203 7.76 -0.54 9.75
N LEU A 204 7.88 0.10 10.91
CA LEU A 204 6.73 0.39 11.78
C LEU A 204 5.72 1.32 11.09
N GLU A 205 6.18 2.36 10.42
CA GLU A 205 5.34 3.25 9.62
C GLU A 205 4.60 2.45 8.52
N LEU A 206 5.31 1.65 7.70
CA LEU A 206 4.72 0.71 6.72
C LEU A 206 3.59 -0.12 7.31
N LEU A 207 3.75 -0.65 8.51
CA LEU A 207 2.73 -1.49 9.14
C LEU A 207 1.51 -0.69 9.61
N LEU A 208 1.69 0.53 10.11
CA LEU A 208 0.57 1.46 10.34
C LEU A 208 -0.21 1.68 9.04
N PHE A 209 0.48 1.78 7.90
CA PHE A 209 -0.16 1.89 6.59
C PHE A 209 -0.90 0.63 6.16
N GLY A 210 -0.35 -0.56 6.42
CA GLY A 210 -1.07 -1.82 6.18
C GLY A 210 -2.43 -1.83 6.88
N LYS A 211 -2.45 -1.45 8.16
CA LYS A 211 -3.67 -1.44 8.99
C LYS A 211 -4.65 -0.33 8.64
N HIS A 212 -4.18 0.88 8.38
CA HIS A 212 -5.04 2.06 8.26
C HIS A 212 -5.31 2.50 6.82
N THR A 213 -4.53 2.00 5.86
CA THR A 213 -4.70 2.34 4.45
C THR A 213 -5.08 1.12 3.63
N LEU A 214 -4.24 0.08 3.59
CA LEU A 214 -4.50 -1.08 2.75
C LEU A 214 -5.76 -1.84 3.21
N ALA A 215 -5.94 -2.06 4.51
CA ALA A 215 -7.14 -2.73 5.04
C ALA A 215 -8.42 -1.96 4.70
N VAL A 216 -8.41 -0.63 4.78
CA VAL A 216 -9.56 0.22 4.44
C VAL A 216 -9.86 0.17 2.94
N CYS A 217 -8.82 0.22 2.10
CA CYS A 217 -8.97 0.10 0.65
C CYS A 217 -9.56 -1.27 0.27
N LEU A 218 -9.01 -2.36 0.83
CA LEU A 218 -9.53 -3.71 0.63
C LEU A 218 -10.99 -3.82 1.08
N HIS A 219 -11.30 -3.39 2.30
CA HIS A 219 -12.67 -3.43 2.82
C HIS A 219 -13.64 -2.65 1.93
N THR A 220 -13.30 -1.43 1.55
CA THR A 220 -14.16 -0.56 0.73
C THR A 220 -14.41 -1.20 -0.64
N CYS A 221 -13.34 -1.61 -1.32
CA CYS A 221 -13.42 -2.23 -2.64
C CYS A 221 -14.27 -3.50 -2.60
N LEU A 222 -13.99 -4.40 -1.64
CA LEU A 222 -14.68 -5.67 -1.52
C LEU A 222 -16.15 -5.49 -1.07
N SER A 223 -16.45 -4.47 -0.26
CA SER A 223 -17.83 -4.14 0.14
C SER A 223 -18.67 -3.71 -1.05
N VAL A 224 -18.14 -2.80 -1.87
CA VAL A 224 -18.84 -2.35 -3.09
C VAL A 224 -19.03 -3.50 -4.07
N MET A 225 -18.03 -4.37 -4.21
CA MET A 225 -18.11 -5.57 -5.02
C MET A 225 -19.17 -6.55 -4.50
N ALA A 226 -19.26 -6.75 -3.18
CA ALA A 226 -20.29 -7.58 -2.55
C ALA A 226 -21.71 -7.06 -2.85
N GLU A 227 -21.90 -5.74 -2.92
CA GLU A 227 -23.17 -5.11 -3.30
C GLU A 227 -23.47 -5.10 -4.80
N ARG A 228 -22.48 -5.42 -5.65
CA ARG A 228 -22.57 -5.38 -7.12
C ARG A 228 -22.07 -6.70 -7.74
N PRO A 229 -22.90 -7.76 -7.73
CA PRO A 229 -22.51 -9.07 -8.27
C PRO A 229 -22.11 -9.04 -9.75
N ASP A 230 -22.67 -8.12 -10.52
CA ASP A 230 -22.32 -7.85 -11.92
C ASP A 230 -20.88 -7.34 -12.05
N TRP A 231 -20.42 -6.50 -11.12
CA TRP A 231 -19.03 -6.02 -11.08
C TRP A 231 -18.05 -7.12 -10.69
N GLN A 232 -18.42 -7.98 -9.74
CA GLN A 232 -17.67 -9.20 -9.42
C GLN A 232 -17.55 -10.13 -10.63
N ALA A 233 -18.64 -10.32 -11.39
CA ALA A 233 -18.62 -11.14 -12.60
C ALA A 233 -17.74 -10.53 -13.69
N ARG A 234 -17.79 -9.19 -13.87
CA ARG A 234 -16.93 -8.46 -14.81
C ARG A 234 -15.45 -8.62 -14.46
N LEU A 235 -15.08 -8.44 -13.18
CA LEU A 235 -13.69 -8.60 -12.73
C LEU A 235 -13.19 -10.03 -12.92
N ARG A 236 -13.96 -11.05 -12.51
CA ARG A 236 -13.58 -12.46 -12.72
C ARG A 236 -13.40 -12.79 -14.20
N LYS A 237 -14.27 -12.28 -15.07
CA LYS A 237 -14.16 -12.47 -16.52
C LYS A 237 -12.89 -11.81 -17.07
N GLU A 238 -12.58 -10.59 -16.63
CA GLU A 238 -11.38 -9.88 -17.05
C GLU A 238 -10.10 -10.60 -16.58
N VAL A 239 -10.03 -11.01 -15.32
CA VAL A 239 -8.89 -11.76 -14.78
C VAL A 239 -8.70 -13.09 -15.52
N ALA A 240 -9.78 -13.84 -15.76
CA ALA A 240 -9.71 -15.08 -16.53
C ALA A 240 -9.23 -14.86 -17.97
N ALA A 241 -9.67 -13.77 -18.63
CA ALA A 241 -9.19 -13.41 -19.97
C ALA A 241 -7.71 -13.00 -19.97
N HIS A 242 -7.28 -12.28 -18.93
CA HIS A 242 -5.90 -11.85 -18.77
C HIS A 242 -4.95 -13.05 -18.62
N ILE A 243 -5.30 -14.04 -17.79
CA ILE A 243 -4.47 -15.25 -17.59
C ILE A 243 -4.19 -15.99 -18.90
N VAL A 244 -5.14 -16.00 -19.83
CA VAL A 244 -5.02 -16.74 -21.10
C VAL A 244 -4.42 -15.91 -22.22
N GLY A 245 -4.67 -14.61 -22.24
CA GLY A 245 -4.44 -13.75 -23.40
C GLY A 245 -3.66 -12.46 -23.12
N CYS A 246 -2.94 -12.39 -21.99
CA CYS A 246 -2.10 -11.23 -21.71
C CYS A 246 -0.99 -11.11 -22.77
N GLN A 247 -0.96 -9.98 -23.47
CA GLN A 247 0.05 -9.68 -24.49
C GLN A 247 1.48 -9.52 -23.93
N TYR A 248 1.62 -9.41 -22.60
CA TYR A 248 2.89 -9.29 -21.90
C TYR A 248 3.35 -10.63 -21.30
N GLY A 249 2.48 -11.64 -21.24
CA GLY A 249 2.78 -12.95 -20.66
C GLY A 249 3.27 -13.93 -21.72
N GLU A 250 4.57 -13.99 -21.99
CA GLU A 250 5.13 -15.05 -22.82
C GLU A 250 5.27 -16.36 -22.03
N GLY A 251 4.33 -17.29 -22.23
CA GLY A 251 4.61 -18.73 -22.13
C GLY A 251 4.61 -19.41 -20.76
N SER A 252 3.96 -18.86 -19.72
CA SER A 252 3.88 -19.50 -18.40
C SER A 252 2.42 -19.76 -17.97
N THR A 253 2.21 -20.89 -17.27
CA THR A 253 0.90 -21.43 -16.89
C THR A 253 0.33 -20.89 -15.57
N ASP A 254 1.07 -20.07 -14.84
CA ASP A 254 0.60 -19.44 -13.60
C ASP A 254 0.05 -18.02 -13.86
N THR A 255 -0.71 -17.47 -12.91
CA THR A 255 -1.24 -16.09 -12.90
C THR A 255 -0.12 -15.04 -13.00
N GLN A 256 0.54 -14.91 -14.15
CA GLN A 256 1.67 -14.02 -14.34
C GLN A 256 1.17 -12.64 -14.79
N ILE A 257 0.83 -11.83 -13.78
CA ILE A 257 0.85 -10.38 -13.93
C ILE A 257 2.33 -10.00 -14.09
N THR A 258 2.70 -9.43 -15.24
CA THR A 258 4.05 -8.91 -15.49
C THR A 258 4.17 -7.46 -15.04
N ASP A 259 5.39 -6.93 -15.08
CA ASP A 259 5.69 -5.55 -14.70
C ASP A 259 4.85 -4.54 -15.49
N GLU A 260 4.73 -4.75 -16.80
CA GLU A 260 3.95 -3.88 -17.70
C GLU A 260 2.46 -3.89 -17.36
N CYS A 261 1.96 -4.94 -16.70
CA CYS A 261 0.54 -5.04 -16.37
C CYS A 261 0.10 -4.07 -15.28
N PHE A 262 1.04 -3.55 -14.48
CA PHE A 262 0.76 -2.57 -13.44
C PHE A 262 0.65 -1.16 -13.97
N GLU A 263 1.29 -0.87 -15.10
CA GLU A 263 1.27 0.44 -15.73
C GLU A 263 -0.17 0.85 -16.02
N VAL A 264 -0.54 2.05 -15.57
CA VAL A 264 -1.91 2.58 -15.68
C VAL A 264 -2.35 2.62 -17.15
N GLU A 265 -1.40 2.94 -18.04
CA GLU A 265 -1.63 3.09 -19.48
C GLU A 265 -1.71 1.75 -20.22
N ALA A 266 -1.26 0.65 -19.61
CA ALA A 266 -1.29 -0.65 -20.24
C ALA A 266 -2.73 -1.14 -20.42
N ALA A 267 -3.03 -1.63 -21.62
CA ALA A 267 -4.39 -1.99 -22.04
C ALA A 267 -4.99 -3.24 -21.36
N CYS A 268 -4.19 -3.94 -20.53
CA CYS A 268 -4.65 -5.10 -19.77
C CYS A 268 -5.28 -4.70 -18.42
N LEU A 269 -6.18 -5.55 -17.92
CA LEU A 269 -6.88 -5.38 -16.63
C LEU A 269 -7.56 -4.00 -16.42
N PRO A 270 -8.17 -3.36 -17.44
CA PRO A 270 -8.70 -1.99 -17.30
C PRO A 270 -9.76 -1.85 -16.21
N TRP A 271 -10.62 -2.86 -16.01
CA TRP A 271 -11.65 -2.83 -14.98
C TRP A 271 -11.06 -2.99 -13.57
N ALA A 272 -10.11 -3.91 -13.37
CA ALA A 272 -9.40 -4.05 -12.10
C ALA A 272 -8.66 -2.76 -11.73
N LYS A 273 -7.97 -2.12 -12.69
CA LYS A 273 -7.29 -0.84 -12.49
C LYS A 273 -8.27 0.27 -12.12
N ALA A 274 -9.39 0.37 -12.84
CA ALA A 274 -10.46 1.31 -12.55
C ALA A 274 -11.04 1.16 -11.13
N LEU A 275 -11.25 -0.08 -10.69
CA LEU A 275 -11.66 -0.38 -9.32
C LEU A 275 -10.62 0.07 -8.29
N CYS A 276 -9.34 -0.22 -8.53
CA CYS A 276 -8.25 0.20 -7.63
C CYS A 276 -8.15 1.72 -7.54
N MET A 277 -8.14 2.43 -8.66
CA MET A 277 -8.02 3.89 -8.68
C MET A 277 -9.21 4.57 -8.02
N GLU A 278 -10.44 4.13 -8.32
CA GLU A 278 -11.62 4.66 -7.64
C GLU A 278 -11.60 4.34 -6.15
N THR A 279 -11.10 3.16 -5.75
CA THR A 279 -10.90 2.84 -4.33
C THR A 279 -9.97 3.83 -3.66
N LEU A 280 -8.79 4.06 -4.24
CA LEU A 280 -7.80 4.99 -3.67
C LEU A 280 -8.33 6.43 -3.60
N ARG A 281 -9.00 6.89 -4.65
CA ARG A 281 -9.64 8.22 -4.69
C ARG A 281 -10.75 8.31 -3.64
N PHE A 282 -11.57 7.28 -3.52
CA PHE A 282 -12.73 7.27 -2.64
C PHE A 282 -12.35 7.18 -1.16
N THR A 283 -11.35 6.36 -0.82
CA THR A 283 -10.84 6.22 0.55
C THR A 283 -9.84 7.29 0.94
N VAL A 284 -9.38 8.10 -0.03
CA VAL A 284 -8.31 9.09 0.17
C VAL A 284 -7.08 8.40 0.77
N ALA A 285 -6.66 7.29 0.13
CA ALA A 285 -5.72 6.34 0.70
C ALA A 285 -4.47 7.03 1.28
N GLY A 286 -4.12 6.70 2.53
CA GLY A 286 -2.97 7.29 3.22
C GLY A 286 -3.25 8.58 3.99
N TRP A 287 -4.39 9.24 3.78
CA TRP A 287 -4.79 10.37 4.62
C TRP A 287 -5.31 9.89 5.99
N PRO A 288 -5.02 10.59 7.11
CA PRO A 288 -4.34 11.86 7.26
C PRO A 288 -2.83 11.76 7.52
N PHE A 289 -2.19 10.60 7.26
CA PHE A 289 -0.75 10.48 7.48
C PHE A 289 0.00 11.47 6.59
N ASN A 290 0.88 12.28 7.20
CA ASN A 290 1.59 13.39 6.55
C ASN A 290 0.73 14.51 5.96
N ALA A 291 -0.57 14.58 6.28
CA ALA A 291 -1.42 15.68 5.84
C ALA A 291 -1.09 17.01 6.54
N LEU A 292 -0.48 16.97 7.73
CA LEU A 292 -0.04 18.15 8.48
C LEU A 292 1.48 18.26 8.40
N PHE A 293 2.00 19.39 7.92
CA PHE A 293 3.43 19.66 7.90
C PHE A 293 3.74 21.10 8.32
N GLU A 294 4.92 21.30 8.89
CA GLU A 294 5.43 22.61 9.28
C GLU A 294 6.18 23.23 8.09
N ALA A 295 5.85 24.47 7.74
CA ALA A 295 6.53 25.21 6.69
C ALA A 295 7.99 25.49 7.10
N THR A 296 8.95 25.01 6.33
CA THR A 296 10.39 25.19 6.64
C THR A 296 10.94 26.57 6.26
N ARG A 297 10.19 27.33 5.47
CA ARG A 297 10.54 28.67 4.97
C ARG A 297 9.29 29.46 4.67
N ASP A 298 9.42 30.79 4.64
CA ASP A 298 8.36 31.67 4.13
C ASP A 298 8.05 31.38 2.67
N GLY A 299 6.80 31.56 2.26
CA GLY A 299 6.39 31.38 0.88
C GLY A 299 4.98 31.85 0.59
N GLN A 300 4.49 31.47 -0.60
CA GLN A 300 3.18 31.86 -1.07
C GLN A 300 2.52 30.72 -1.84
N VAL A 301 1.25 30.43 -1.54
CA VAL A 301 0.39 29.49 -2.30
C VAL A 301 -0.87 30.24 -2.73
N SER A 302 -1.17 30.28 -4.02
CA SER A 302 -2.42 30.88 -4.55
C SER A 302 -2.72 32.27 -3.96
N ASN A 303 -1.72 33.16 -3.97
CA ASN A 303 -1.75 34.51 -3.41
C ASN A 303 -1.88 34.63 -1.87
N HIS A 304 -1.84 33.52 -1.14
CA HIS A 304 -1.81 33.49 0.31
C HIS A 304 -0.38 33.28 0.79
N ASN A 305 0.12 34.20 1.60
CA ASN A 305 1.45 34.07 2.20
C ASN A 305 1.38 33.14 3.42
N TYR A 306 2.43 32.35 3.60
CA TYR A 306 2.67 31.58 4.81
C TYR A 306 4.10 31.85 5.30
N ASN A 307 4.30 31.76 6.60
CA ASN A 307 5.59 31.97 7.23
C ASN A 307 6.24 30.62 7.58
N ALA A 308 7.56 30.63 7.73
CA ALA A 308 8.28 29.54 8.36
C ALA A 308 7.70 29.25 9.76
N GLY A 309 7.47 27.98 10.07
CA GLY A 309 6.83 27.52 11.30
C GLY A 309 5.30 27.40 11.22
N ASP A 310 4.66 27.89 10.15
CA ASP A 310 3.21 27.71 9.99
C ASP A 310 2.88 26.22 9.76
N LEU A 311 1.85 25.73 10.46
CA LEU A 311 1.31 24.40 10.24
C LEU A 311 0.32 24.42 9.06
N ILE A 312 0.65 23.68 8.02
CA ILE A 312 -0.15 23.57 6.79
C ILE A 312 -0.84 22.21 6.78
N LEU A 313 -2.18 22.23 6.70
CA LEU A 313 -3.01 21.03 6.55
C LEU A 313 -3.42 20.86 5.09
N LEU A 314 -3.01 19.76 4.49
CA LEU A 314 -3.42 19.31 3.16
C LEU A 314 -4.75 18.57 3.26
N ASN A 315 -5.81 19.23 2.82
CA ASN A 315 -7.15 18.66 2.79
C ASN A 315 -7.37 17.83 1.52
N GLU A 316 -6.66 16.72 1.39
CA GLU A 316 -6.81 15.80 0.27
C GLU A 316 -8.24 15.29 0.07
N PRO A 317 -9.05 15.03 1.12
CA PRO A 317 -10.46 14.67 0.92
C PRO A 317 -11.24 15.72 0.13
N LEU A 318 -10.95 17.02 0.33
CA LEU A 318 -11.60 18.08 -0.45
C LEU A 318 -11.25 17.97 -1.94
N VAL A 319 -9.98 17.69 -2.26
CA VAL A 319 -9.49 17.56 -3.64
C VAL A 319 -10.02 16.28 -4.29
N PHE A 320 -9.90 15.13 -3.62
CA PHE A 320 -10.29 13.83 -4.17
C PHE A 320 -11.79 13.68 -4.36
N HIS A 321 -12.61 14.45 -3.64
CA HIS A 321 -14.06 14.50 -3.81
C HIS A 321 -14.56 15.72 -4.57
N ASP A 322 -13.67 16.57 -5.12
CA ASP A 322 -14.06 17.75 -5.89
C ASP A 322 -14.75 17.37 -7.24
N PRO A 323 -15.97 17.87 -7.50
CA PRO A 323 -16.65 17.68 -8.79
C PRO A 323 -15.97 18.21 -10.01
N VAL A 324 -15.31 19.34 -9.88
CA VAL A 324 -14.67 20.02 -10.99
C VAL A 324 -13.44 19.24 -11.42
N VAL A 325 -12.67 18.74 -10.45
CA VAL A 325 -11.45 17.97 -10.70
C VAL A 325 -11.76 16.59 -11.29
N TRP A 326 -12.65 15.82 -10.67
CA TRP A 326 -12.83 14.39 -11.00
C TRP A 326 -13.98 14.07 -11.95
N PHE A 327 -14.86 15.04 -12.23
CA PHE A 327 -16.09 14.81 -13.00
C PHE A 327 -16.34 15.89 -14.06
N GLY A 328 -15.37 16.77 -14.32
CA GLY A 328 -15.42 17.75 -15.40
C GLY A 328 -16.62 18.71 -15.31
N ALA A 329 -17.17 18.93 -14.11
CA ALA A 329 -18.44 19.62 -13.91
C ALA A 329 -18.39 21.15 -14.05
N ALA A 330 -17.45 21.70 -14.84
CA ALA A 330 -17.39 23.14 -15.11
C ALA A 330 -18.61 23.63 -15.91
N ASP A 331 -19.22 22.79 -16.76
CA ASP A 331 -20.31 23.17 -17.67
C ASP A 331 -21.70 22.64 -17.28
N ARG A 332 -21.81 21.87 -16.18
CA ARG A 332 -23.11 21.44 -15.66
C ARG A 332 -23.53 22.37 -14.53
N PRO A 333 -24.75 22.92 -14.52
CA PRO A 333 -25.21 23.73 -13.41
C PRO A 333 -24.97 22.97 -12.11
N ALA A 334 -24.38 23.60 -11.10
CA ALA A 334 -24.19 22.97 -9.79
C ALA A 334 -25.51 22.37 -9.27
N ALA A 335 -26.67 22.96 -9.63
CA ALA A 335 -27.98 22.38 -9.43
C ALA A 335 -28.15 21.01 -10.13
N GLU A 336 -27.82 20.78 -11.38
CA GLU A 336 -27.94 19.44 -11.99
C GLU A 336 -26.95 18.42 -11.40
N VAL A 337 -25.80 18.89 -10.93
CA VAL A 337 -24.79 18.09 -10.22
C VAL A 337 -25.17 17.87 -8.76
N TYR A 338 -26.10 18.61 -8.14
CA TYR A 338 -26.46 18.53 -6.70
C TYR A 338 -27.97 18.36 -6.38
N ASP A 339 -28.89 18.59 -7.34
CA ASP A 339 -30.37 18.43 -7.26
C ASP A 339 -30.85 17.09 -7.80
N SER A 340 -29.98 16.33 -8.46
CA SER A 340 -30.27 14.92 -8.57
C SER A 340 -30.29 14.39 -7.13
N VAL A 341 -31.41 13.83 -6.69
CA VAL A 341 -31.48 13.13 -5.38
C VAL A 341 -30.42 11.99 -5.31
N SER A 342 -29.74 11.70 -6.43
CA SER A 342 -28.54 10.88 -6.60
C SER A 342 -27.18 11.55 -6.29
N SER A 343 -27.06 12.87 -6.09
CA SER A 343 -25.75 13.55 -5.98
C SER A 343 -25.40 14.10 -4.60
N ARG A 344 -26.21 13.81 -3.59
CA ARG A 344 -25.79 13.86 -2.17
C ARG A 344 -24.94 12.66 -1.72
N LYS A 345 -24.61 11.76 -2.63
CA LYS A 345 -23.61 10.71 -2.45
C LYS A 345 -22.93 10.64 -3.80
N ARG A 346 -21.62 10.86 -3.89
CA ARG A 346 -20.88 10.38 -5.05
C ARG A 346 -20.66 8.90 -4.80
N PRO A 347 -21.52 7.99 -5.31
CA PRO A 347 -21.26 6.59 -5.11
C PRO A 347 -19.89 6.30 -5.74
N PHE A 348 -19.13 5.43 -5.08
CA PHE A 348 -17.98 4.78 -5.68
C PHE A 348 -18.31 4.42 -7.15
N ASN A 349 -17.60 5.00 -8.11
CA ASN A 349 -17.85 4.89 -9.54
C ASN A 349 -16.55 4.64 -10.33
N PRO A 350 -16.16 3.37 -10.56
CA PRO A 350 -14.93 3.04 -11.29
C PRO A 350 -14.98 3.46 -12.76
N PHE A 351 -16.18 3.65 -13.32
CA PHE A 351 -16.37 4.06 -14.72
C PHE A 351 -15.74 5.42 -15.04
N ASN A 352 -15.49 6.28 -14.05
CA ASN A 352 -14.77 7.54 -14.25
C ASN A 352 -13.31 7.33 -14.72
N PHE A 353 -12.78 6.12 -14.53
CA PHE A 353 -11.44 5.73 -14.94
C PHE A 353 -11.44 4.79 -16.15
N GLU A 354 -12.56 4.62 -16.86
CA GLU A 354 -12.59 3.72 -18.03
C GLU A 354 -11.83 4.26 -19.24
N ASP A 355 -11.65 5.59 -19.36
CA ASP A 355 -10.85 6.22 -20.41
C ASP A 355 -9.53 6.77 -19.85
N LEU A 356 -8.63 5.86 -19.49
CA LEU A 356 -7.25 6.18 -19.10
C LEU A 356 -6.39 6.69 -20.26
N HIS A 357 -6.84 6.51 -21.50
CA HIS A 357 -6.13 7.02 -22.67
C HIS A 357 -6.38 8.52 -22.91
N SER A 358 -7.42 9.08 -22.27
CA SER A 358 -7.59 10.53 -22.20
C SER A 358 -6.41 11.17 -21.46
N PRO A 359 -5.67 12.12 -22.09
CA PRO A 359 -4.54 12.79 -21.46
C PRO A 359 -4.89 13.48 -20.13
N ALA A 360 -6.13 13.95 -19.99
CA ALA A 360 -6.60 14.60 -18.76
C ALA A 360 -6.77 13.58 -17.61
N THR A 361 -7.38 12.43 -17.90
CA THR A 361 -7.56 11.35 -16.92
C THR A 361 -6.21 10.76 -16.53
N ALA A 362 -5.35 10.47 -17.51
CA ALA A 362 -4.00 9.97 -17.29
C ALA A 362 -3.18 10.93 -16.40
N TYR A 363 -3.25 12.23 -16.68
CA TYR A 363 -2.56 13.25 -15.88
C TYR A 363 -3.05 13.27 -14.43
N LEU A 364 -4.37 13.27 -14.19
CA LEU A 364 -4.95 13.26 -12.85
C LEU A 364 -4.59 11.98 -12.09
N VAL A 365 -4.68 10.82 -12.74
CA VAL A 365 -4.34 9.54 -12.12
C VAL A 365 -2.86 9.49 -11.76
N SER A 366 -1.98 9.76 -12.74
CA SER A 366 -0.54 9.62 -12.53
C SER A 366 -0.03 10.67 -11.54
N ASN A 367 -0.32 11.96 -11.76
CA ASN A 367 0.32 13.03 -10.99
C ASN A 367 -0.41 13.36 -9.68
N LEU A 368 -1.75 13.31 -9.68
CA LEU A 368 -2.52 13.71 -8.50
C LEU A 368 -2.88 12.51 -7.61
N LEU A 369 -3.27 11.37 -8.17
CA LEU A 369 -3.68 10.22 -7.37
C LEU A 369 -2.53 9.32 -6.97
N LEU A 370 -1.66 8.91 -7.88
CA LEU A 370 -0.65 7.88 -7.59
C LEU A 370 0.68 8.45 -7.11
N ASN A 371 1.15 9.54 -7.72
CA ASN A 371 2.48 10.10 -7.50
C ASN A 371 2.46 11.43 -6.71
N SER A 372 1.39 11.71 -5.97
CA SER A 372 1.38 12.87 -5.07
C SER A 372 2.48 12.71 -4.02
N GLY A 373 3.47 13.61 -3.98
CA GLY A 373 4.54 13.63 -2.95
C GLY A 373 4.05 13.95 -1.53
N ILE A 374 2.74 14.07 -1.35
CA ILE A 374 2.06 14.40 -0.09
C ILE A 374 1.88 13.14 0.77
N CYS A 375 1.58 12.01 0.13
CA CYS A 375 1.24 10.77 0.81
C CYS A 375 2.49 9.91 1.01
N HIS A 376 2.70 9.45 2.25
CA HIS A 376 3.61 8.35 2.58
C HIS A 376 2.74 7.17 3.02
N PRO A 377 3.02 5.92 2.61
CA PRO A 377 3.88 5.56 1.51
C PRO A 377 3.24 6.05 0.21
N PRO A 378 3.97 5.99 -0.91
CA PRO A 378 3.45 6.41 -2.21
C PRO A 378 2.19 5.62 -2.57
N ARG A 379 1.14 6.29 -3.06
CA ARG A 379 -0.12 5.64 -3.44
C ARG A 379 0.06 4.63 -4.57
N ALA A 380 1.05 4.82 -5.42
CA ALA A 380 1.46 3.83 -6.42
C ALA A 380 1.80 2.46 -5.78
N PHE A 381 2.48 2.42 -4.63
CA PHE A 381 2.76 1.18 -3.91
C PHE A 381 1.47 0.50 -3.42
N ILE A 382 0.55 1.28 -2.83
CA ILE A 382 -0.75 0.80 -2.36
C ILE A 382 -1.60 0.28 -3.53
N TYR A 383 -1.59 1.01 -4.65
CA TYR A 383 -2.26 0.63 -5.89
C TYR A 383 -1.79 -0.75 -6.38
N ARG A 384 -0.47 -0.97 -6.44
CA ARG A 384 0.12 -2.25 -6.88
C ARG A 384 -0.30 -3.41 -5.97
N LEU A 385 -0.21 -3.21 -4.65
CA LEU A 385 -0.68 -4.20 -3.67
C LEU A 385 -2.17 -4.52 -3.81
N LEU A 386 -3.01 -3.48 -3.94
CA LEU A 386 -4.45 -3.64 -4.10
C LEU A 386 -4.78 -4.39 -5.39
N LEU A 387 -4.17 -4.01 -6.52
CA LEU A 387 -4.39 -4.62 -7.82
C LEU A 387 -4.08 -6.12 -7.79
N VAL A 388 -2.88 -6.49 -7.31
CA VAL A 388 -2.50 -7.91 -7.21
C VAL A 388 -3.44 -8.66 -6.29
N THR A 389 -3.75 -8.10 -5.13
CA THR A 389 -4.62 -8.77 -4.15
C THR A 389 -5.97 -9.09 -4.78
N LEU A 390 -6.55 -8.15 -5.54
CA LEU A 390 -7.79 -8.39 -6.27
C LEU A 390 -7.62 -9.46 -7.35
N VAL A 391 -6.55 -9.40 -8.15
CA VAL A 391 -6.31 -10.38 -9.22
C VAL A 391 -6.09 -11.79 -8.66
N GLU A 392 -5.30 -11.95 -7.59
CA GLU A 392 -5.08 -13.24 -6.94
C GLU A 392 -6.36 -13.77 -6.28
N LEU A 393 -7.11 -12.92 -5.57
CA LEU A 393 -8.36 -13.32 -4.90
C LEU A 393 -9.43 -13.76 -5.92
N PHE A 394 -9.66 -12.96 -6.96
CA PHE A 394 -10.69 -13.29 -7.96
C PHE A 394 -10.21 -14.30 -9.01
N GLY A 395 -8.89 -14.39 -9.26
CA GLY A 395 -8.27 -15.40 -10.11
C GLY A 395 -8.38 -16.81 -9.52
N ARG A 396 -8.31 -16.94 -8.19
CA ARG A 396 -8.61 -18.18 -7.46
C ARG A 396 -10.11 -18.49 -7.36
N GLY A 397 -10.98 -17.64 -7.89
CA GLY A 397 -12.42 -17.89 -7.97
C GLY A 397 -13.22 -17.60 -6.69
N TRP A 398 -12.66 -16.86 -5.74
CA TRP A 398 -13.39 -16.41 -4.55
C TRP A 398 -14.59 -15.53 -4.93
N LYS A 399 -15.63 -15.57 -4.08
CA LYS A 399 -16.83 -14.75 -4.21
C LYS A 399 -17.11 -14.00 -2.92
N LEU A 400 -17.70 -12.82 -3.03
CA LEU A 400 -18.08 -11.98 -1.90
C LEU A 400 -19.58 -11.92 -1.73
N GLU A 401 -20.02 -12.06 -0.49
CA GLU A 401 -21.39 -11.84 -0.06
C GLU A 401 -21.43 -10.88 1.14
N VAL A 402 -22.49 -10.10 1.24
CA VAL A 402 -22.72 -9.19 2.37
C VAL A 402 -23.29 -9.98 3.53
N GLY A 403 -22.64 -9.94 4.70
CA GLY A 403 -23.16 -10.52 5.92
C GLY A 403 -24.34 -9.69 6.48
N GLY A 404 -25.57 -10.09 6.19
CA GLY A 404 -26.79 -9.46 6.73
C GLY A 404 -27.23 -8.17 6.02
N LEU A 405 -28.31 -7.55 6.50
CA LEU A 405 -28.84 -6.28 5.99
C LEU A 405 -27.93 -5.12 6.44
N LEU A 406 -27.23 -4.48 5.50
CA LEU A 406 -26.53 -3.23 5.76
C LEU A 406 -27.55 -2.19 6.28
N PRO A 407 -27.32 -1.57 7.46
CA PRO A 407 -28.19 -0.52 7.93
C PRO A 407 -28.16 0.62 6.91
N ARG A 408 -29.31 0.89 6.28
CA ARG A 408 -29.47 2.13 5.50
C ARG A 408 -29.22 3.28 6.47
N PRO A 409 -28.33 4.25 6.14
CA PRO A 409 -28.10 5.38 7.03
C PRO A 409 -29.43 6.10 7.25
N GLY A 410 -29.91 6.06 8.51
CA GLY A 410 -31.20 6.59 8.92
C GLY A 410 -31.34 8.10 8.74
N ASN A 411 -30.23 8.79 8.46
CA ASN A 411 -30.21 10.21 8.16
C ASN A 411 -29.18 10.52 7.07
N THR A 412 -29.61 10.61 5.82
CA THR A 412 -28.77 10.95 4.65
C THR A 412 -28.27 12.39 4.66
N LYS A 413 -28.62 13.19 5.67
CA LYS A 413 -28.18 14.58 5.87
C LYS A 413 -27.11 14.73 6.94
N ASP A 414 -26.74 13.67 7.64
CA ASP A 414 -25.71 13.75 8.68
C ASP A 414 -24.32 13.82 8.04
N SER A 415 -23.59 14.92 8.27
CA SER A 415 -22.24 15.10 7.76
C SER A 415 -21.24 14.10 8.36
N THR A 416 -21.60 13.41 9.44
CA THR A 416 -20.83 12.31 10.04
C THR A 416 -20.95 10.98 9.27
N CYS A 417 -21.93 10.85 8.35
CA CYS A 417 -21.98 9.75 7.38
C CYS A 417 -20.99 9.91 6.22
N ARG A 418 -20.14 10.94 6.25
CA ARG A 418 -18.96 11.05 5.38
C ARG A 418 -17.92 10.10 5.97
N PHE A 419 -17.81 8.91 5.39
CA PHE A 419 -16.86 7.88 5.78
C PHE A 419 -15.49 8.50 6.08
N HIS A 420 -15.16 8.66 7.36
CA HIS A 420 -13.79 8.78 7.82
C HIS A 420 -13.29 7.34 8.01
N ALA A 421 -12.33 6.96 7.17
CA ALA A 421 -11.62 5.68 7.17
C ALA A 421 -11.04 5.28 8.55
N LEU A 422 -10.87 6.24 9.46
CA LEU A 422 -10.38 6.02 10.80
C LEU A 422 -11.55 5.95 11.79
N GLY A 423 -11.79 4.75 12.35
CA GLY A 423 -12.66 4.56 13.52
C GLY A 423 -14.09 4.11 13.26
N CYS A 424 -14.53 3.92 12.01
CA CYS A 424 -15.84 3.31 11.73
C CYS A 424 -15.79 1.78 11.83
N SER A 425 -16.82 1.16 12.43
CA SER A 425 -16.96 -0.30 12.43
C SER A 425 -17.16 -0.80 11.00
N LEU A 426 -16.17 -1.51 10.46
CA LEU A 426 -16.25 -2.13 9.14
C LEU A 426 -17.33 -3.22 9.15
N HIS A 427 -18.31 -3.13 8.24
CA HIS A 427 -19.33 -4.17 8.13
C HIS A 427 -18.70 -5.50 7.74
N PRO A 428 -19.12 -6.62 8.36
CA PRO A 428 -18.53 -7.91 8.07
C PRO A 428 -18.90 -8.37 6.66
N LEU A 429 -17.93 -8.93 5.95
CA LEU A 429 -18.10 -9.53 4.63
C LEU A 429 -17.90 -11.03 4.71
N THR A 430 -18.59 -11.78 3.87
CA THR A 430 -18.42 -13.23 3.77
C THR A 430 -17.70 -13.55 2.47
N LEU A 431 -16.50 -14.13 2.59
CA LEU A 431 -15.76 -14.72 1.48
C LEU A 431 -16.21 -16.18 1.32
N LEU A 432 -16.67 -16.52 0.12
CA LEU A 432 -16.97 -17.88 -0.26
C LEU A 432 -15.84 -18.43 -1.13
N PRO A 433 -15.31 -19.62 -0.80
CA PRO A 433 -14.29 -20.27 -1.61
C PRO A 433 -14.84 -20.62 -3.00
N PRO A 434 -13.96 -20.83 -3.99
CA PRO A 434 -14.36 -21.39 -5.28
C PRO A 434 -15.11 -22.71 -5.03
N ARG A 435 -16.31 -22.85 -5.63
CA ARG A 435 -17.02 -24.13 -5.60
C ARG A 435 -16.22 -25.11 -6.46
N SER A 436 -15.78 -26.21 -5.86
CA SER A 436 -15.09 -27.34 -6.50
C SER A 436 -15.97 -28.00 -7.57
#